data_AF-A0A6M9F5T4-F1
#
_entry.id   AF-A0A6M9F5T4-F1
#
_cell.length_a   1.000
_cell.length_b   1.000
_cell.length_c   1.000
_cell.angle_alpha   90.00
_cell.angle_beta   90.00
_cell.angle_gamma   90.00
#
_symmetry.space_group_name_H-M   'P 1'
#
loop_
_entity.id
_entity.type
_entity.pdbx_description
1 polymer ?
#
loop_
_entity_poly.entity_id
_entity_poly.type
_entity_poly.pdbx_seq_one_letter_code
_entity_poly.pdbx_strand_id
1 'polypeptide(L)'
;MKKSAKVVLLASLLSVGLFQSSVSAVSVLKTYRYDWNTYYRSSMNYHKHSYINVPSWSRYYSYSEYKVGSGWNYDRYEVINYYSGGY
;
A
#
# COMPACT_ATOMS: atom_id res chain seq x y z
N MET A 1 -16.47 44.50 -24.89
CA MET A 1 -16.56 43.10 -24.39
C MET A 1 -15.28 42.60 -23.70
N LYS A 2 -14.57 43.42 -22.90
CA LYS A 2 -13.29 43.01 -22.26
C LYS A 2 -13.40 42.63 -20.77
N LYS A 3 -14.54 42.92 -20.11
CA LYS A 3 -14.77 42.65 -18.68
C LYS A 3 -15.17 41.18 -18.40
N SER A 4 -15.94 40.54 -19.28
CA SER A 4 -16.46 39.18 -19.04
C SER A 4 -15.40 38.08 -19.07
N ALA A 5 -14.39 38.15 -19.95
CA ALA A 5 -13.37 37.11 -20.06
C ALA A 5 -12.51 36.98 -18.78
N LYS A 6 -12.20 38.11 -18.12
CA LYS A 6 -11.44 38.12 -16.86
C LYS A 6 -12.23 37.51 -15.70
N VAL A 7 -13.54 37.77 -15.65
CA VAL A 7 -14.43 37.23 -14.60
C VAL A 7 -14.60 35.72 -14.77
N VAL A 8 -14.77 35.25 -16.02
CA VAL A 8 -14.85 33.81 -16.31
C VAL A 8 -13.54 33.10 -15.93
N LEU A 9 -12.38 33.68 -16.26
CA LEU A 9 -11.07 33.12 -15.89
C LEU A 9 -10.89 33.06 -14.36
N LEU A 10 -11.31 34.09 -13.62
CA LEU A 10 -11.22 34.12 -12.17
C LEU A 10 -12.11 33.04 -11.53
N ALA A 11 -13.34 32.89 -12.03
CA ALA A 11 -14.28 31.89 -11.53
C ALA A 11 -13.81 30.45 -11.81
N SER A 12 -13.19 30.20 -12.96
CA SER A 12 -12.61 28.89 -13.28
C SER A 12 -11.35 28.58 -12.46
N LEU A 13 -10.49 29.56 -12.18
CA LEU A 13 -9.35 29.37 -11.27
C LEU A 13 -9.80 29.11 -9.81
N LEU A 14 -10.85 29.82 -9.34
CA LEU A 14 -11.37 29.64 -7.99
C LEU A 14 -12.03 28.27 -7.81
N SER A 15 -12.71 27.76 -8.84
CA SER A 15 -13.34 26.42 -8.80
C SER A 15 -12.32 25.29 -8.82
N VAL A 16 -11.18 25.42 -9.50
CA VAL A 16 -10.10 24.41 -9.44
C VAL A 16 -9.52 24.27 -8.03
N GLY A 17 -9.44 25.36 -7.26
CA GLY A 17 -8.96 25.34 -5.87
C GLY A 17 -9.93 24.74 -4.86
N LEU A 18 -11.24 24.78 -5.11
CA LEU A 18 -12.26 24.31 -4.18
C LEU A 18 -12.51 22.79 -4.24
N PHE A 19 -12.06 22.11 -5.29
CA PHE A 19 -12.26 20.67 -5.50
C PHE A 19 -10.98 19.82 -5.36
N GLN A 20 -9.88 20.39 -4.86
CA GLN A 20 -8.69 19.59 -4.54
C GLN A 20 -8.94 18.74 -3.29
N SER A 21 -9.43 17.53 -3.51
CA SER A 21 -9.36 16.46 -2.51
C SER A 21 -7.88 16.14 -2.28
N SER A 22 -7.37 16.40 -1.08
CA SER A 22 -6.00 16.05 -0.73
C SER A 22 -5.85 14.53 -0.63
N VAL A 23 -5.28 13.92 -1.68
CA VAL A 23 -4.88 12.50 -1.64
C VAL A 23 -3.62 12.42 -0.78
N SER A 24 -3.78 11.99 0.47
CA SER A 24 -2.66 11.65 1.34
C SER A 24 -2.24 10.19 1.11
N ALA A 25 -0.96 9.89 1.26
CA ALA A 25 -0.43 8.54 1.14
C ALA A 25 0.24 8.10 2.44
N VAL A 26 0.13 6.80 2.75
CA VAL A 26 0.71 6.16 3.92
C VAL A 26 1.58 4.97 3.48
N SER A 27 2.71 4.78 4.15
CA SER A 27 3.59 3.63 3.91
C SER A 27 3.07 2.41 4.65
N VAL A 28 2.85 1.31 3.94
CA VAL A 28 2.30 0.05 4.48
C VAL A 28 3.15 -1.15 4.05
N LEU A 29 3.13 -2.20 4.87
CA LEU A 29 3.90 -3.43 4.61
C LEU A 29 3.28 -4.24 3.47
N LYS A 30 3.95 -4.30 2.32
CA LYS A 30 3.44 -5.02 1.14
C LYS A 30 3.83 -6.49 1.16
N THR A 31 5.11 -6.78 1.36
CA THR A 31 5.59 -8.16 1.42
C THR A 31 6.60 -8.36 2.53
N TYR A 32 6.68 -9.58 3.02
CA TYR A 32 7.75 -10.01 3.91
C TYR A 32 7.91 -11.53 3.81
N ARG A 33 9.01 -12.04 4.36
CA ARG A 33 9.25 -13.47 4.50
C ARG A 33 9.44 -13.83 5.95
N TYR A 34 9.06 -15.06 6.29
CA TYR A 34 9.39 -15.66 7.57
C TYR A 34 9.76 -17.13 7.36
N ASP A 35 10.46 -17.69 8.34
CA ASP A 35 10.85 -19.09 8.38
C ASP A 35 9.95 -19.80 9.41
N TRP A 36 9.13 -20.73 8.93
CA TRP A 36 8.40 -21.67 9.78
C TRP A 36 9.37 -22.73 10.28
N ASN A 37 9.73 -22.66 11.55
CA ASN A 37 10.61 -23.64 12.16
C ASN A 37 9.84 -24.95 12.35
N THR A 38 10.31 -26.04 11.72
CA THR A 38 9.60 -27.33 11.75
C THR A 38 9.74 -28.06 13.08
N TYR A 39 10.82 -27.78 13.83
CA TYR A 39 11.06 -28.35 15.16
C TYR A 39 10.19 -27.68 16.23
N TYR A 40 10.23 -26.35 16.32
CA TYR A 40 9.47 -25.58 17.30
C TYR A 40 8.01 -25.33 16.89
N ARG A 41 7.65 -25.59 15.63
CA ARG A 41 6.33 -25.32 15.05
C ARG A 41 5.89 -23.87 15.27
N SER A 42 6.78 -22.95 14.93
CA SER A 42 6.56 -21.51 15.09
C SER A 42 7.19 -20.70 13.97
N SER A 43 6.56 -19.57 13.64
CA SER A 43 7.09 -18.59 12.69
C SER A 43 8.18 -17.75 13.34
N MET A 44 9.37 -17.73 12.73
CA MET A 44 10.54 -17.02 13.21
C MET A 44 11.27 -16.33 12.05
N ASN A 45 12.30 -15.54 12.38
CA ASN A 45 13.20 -14.92 11.39
C ASN A 45 12.44 -14.14 10.30
N TYR A 46 11.71 -13.10 10.68
CA TYR A 46 11.01 -12.23 9.74
C TYR A 46 12.01 -11.31 9.02
N HIS A 47 12.00 -11.31 7.69
CA HIS A 47 12.99 -10.59 6.88
C HIS A 47 12.42 -10.21 5.49
N LYS A 48 13.24 -9.52 4.68
CA LYS A 48 12.87 -9.07 3.32
C LYS A 48 11.56 -8.26 3.28
N HIS A 49 11.34 -7.42 4.28
CA HIS A 49 10.21 -6.51 4.33
C HIS A 49 10.28 -5.50 3.17
N SER A 50 9.18 -5.38 2.45
CA SER A 50 8.97 -4.38 1.41
C SER A 50 7.75 -3.56 1.73
N TYR A 51 7.84 -2.25 1.54
CA TYR A 51 6.78 -1.31 1.84
C TYR A 51 6.37 -0.56 0.57
N ILE A 52 5.10 -0.20 0.49
CA ILE A 52 4.55 0.63 -0.59
C ILE A 52 3.78 1.81 0.01
N ASN A 53 3.71 2.90 -0.73
CA ASN A 53 2.84 4.01 -0.39
C ASN A 53 1.46 3.79 -1.02
N VAL A 54 0.42 3.76 -0.20
CA VAL A 54 -0.98 3.65 -0.64
C VAL A 54 -1.76 4.89 -0.23
N PRO A 55 -2.86 5.24 -0.91
CA PRO A 55 -3.74 6.29 -0.44
C PRO A 55 -4.21 6.03 1.00
N SER A 56 -4.33 7.07 1.82
CA SER A 56 -4.70 6.95 3.24
C SER A 56 -6.08 6.33 3.48
N TRP A 57 -6.96 6.34 2.48
CA TRP A 57 -8.25 5.66 2.53
C TRP A 57 -8.16 4.14 2.29
N SER A 58 -7.02 3.67 1.77
CA SER A 58 -6.79 2.26 1.49
C SER A 58 -6.69 1.46 2.78
N ARG A 59 -7.34 0.29 2.82
CA ARG A 59 -7.40 -0.59 3.99
C ARG A 59 -6.92 -1.98 3.62
N TYR A 60 -6.19 -2.60 4.53
CA TYR A 60 -5.86 -4.02 4.45
C TYR A 60 -7.15 -4.84 4.38
N TYR A 61 -7.21 -5.83 3.48
CA TYR A 61 -8.39 -6.70 3.38
C TYR A 61 -8.06 -8.20 3.33
N SER A 62 -6.87 -8.60 2.89
CA SER A 62 -6.47 -10.01 2.86
C SER A 62 -4.97 -10.14 2.65
N TYR A 63 -4.48 -11.38 2.64
CA TYR A 63 -3.12 -11.70 2.26
C TYR A 63 -3.08 -13.01 1.47
N SER A 64 -2.00 -13.22 0.73
CA SER A 64 -1.61 -14.54 0.22
C SER A 64 -0.30 -14.94 0.87
N GLU A 65 -0.18 -16.23 1.15
CA GLU A 65 1.00 -16.84 1.74
C GLU A 65 1.35 -18.09 0.93
N TYR A 66 2.61 -18.20 0.54
CA TYR A 66 3.10 -19.36 -0.20
C TYR A 66 4.55 -19.67 0.16
N LYS A 67 4.89 -20.96 0.09
CA LYS A 67 6.25 -21.44 0.34
C LYS A 67 7.16 -21.03 -0.81
N VAL A 68 8.26 -20.36 -0.49
CA VAL A 68 9.29 -19.89 -1.44
C VAL A 68 10.63 -20.56 -1.27
N GLY A 69 10.78 -21.40 -0.25
CA GLY A 69 11.99 -22.16 -0.02
C GLY A 69 11.91 -23.01 1.23
N SER A 70 13.02 -23.65 1.56
CA SER A 70 13.18 -24.44 2.78
C SER A 70 14.67 -24.63 3.08
N GLY A 71 14.97 -24.99 4.31
CA GLY A 71 16.28 -25.43 4.76
C GLY A 71 16.17 -26.67 5.63
N TRP A 72 17.25 -26.99 6.34
CA TRP A 72 17.30 -28.20 7.18
C TRP A 72 16.23 -28.23 8.28
N ASN A 73 15.89 -27.09 8.88
CA ASN A 73 14.94 -26.99 10.01
C ASN A 73 13.83 -25.95 9.81
N TYR A 74 13.61 -25.49 8.57
CA TYR A 74 12.55 -24.52 8.31
C TYR A 74 11.98 -24.62 6.90
N ASP A 75 10.72 -24.20 6.77
CA ASP A 75 10.09 -23.86 5.51
C ASP A 75 9.94 -22.34 5.43
N ARG A 76 10.34 -21.72 4.32
CA ARG A 76 10.25 -20.27 4.13
C ARG A 76 8.98 -19.92 3.39
N TYR A 77 8.23 -19.00 3.95
CA TYR A 77 7.01 -18.46 3.34
C TYR A 77 7.23 -16.99 2.98
N GLU A 78 6.62 -16.59 1.86
CA GLU A 78 6.46 -15.19 1.48
C GLU A 78 4.99 -14.81 1.65
N VAL A 79 4.77 -13.69 2.32
CA VAL A 79 3.46 -13.11 2.54
C VAL A 79 3.32 -11.88 1.66
N ILE A 80 2.21 -11.79 0.94
CA ILE A 80 1.78 -10.62 0.18
C ILE A 80 0.50 -10.09 0.81
N ASN A 81 0.56 -8.89 1.38
CA ASN A 81 -0.62 -8.20 1.92
C ASN A 81 -1.36 -7.48 0.78
N TYR A 82 -2.69 -7.53 0.80
CA TYR A 82 -3.54 -6.84 -0.17
C TYR A 82 -4.35 -5.72 0.50
N TYR A 83 -4.37 -4.58 -0.17
CA TYR A 83 -5.03 -3.37 0.29
C TYR A 83 -6.07 -2.91 -0.73
N SER A 84 -7.20 -2.38 -0.24
CA SER A 84 -8.31 -1.92 -1.08
C SER A 84 -7.85 -0.84 -2.06
N GLY A 85 -8.37 -0.85 -3.28
CA GLY A 85 -7.87 0.01 -4.36
C GLY A 85 -6.79 -0.64 -5.23
N GLY A 86 -6.49 -1.92 -4.99
CA GLY A 86 -5.60 -2.74 -5.83
C GLY A 86 -4.13 -2.69 -5.43
N TYR A 87 -3.85 -2.40 -4.17
CA TYR A 87 -2.48 -2.19 -3.66
C TYR A 87 -1.91 -3.38 -2.92
#